data_AF-A0A937WI49-F1
#
_entry.id   AF-A0A937WI49-F1
#
_cell.length_a   1.000
_cell.length_b   1.000
_cell.length_c   1.000
_cell.angle_alpha   90.00
_cell.angle_beta   90.00
_cell.angle_gamma   90.00
#
_symmetry.space_group_name_H-M   'P 1'
#
loop_
_entity.id
_entity.type
_entity.pdbx_description
1 polymer ?
#
loop_
_entity_poly.entity_id
_entity_poly.type
_entity_poly.pdbx_seq_one_letter_code
_entity_poly.pdbx_strand_id
1 'polypeptide(L)'
;MTKLLNLDLGGNYIRNISPLNSLTNLQTLFLYANQISNISCLANLTDLRVLYLDNNLIQDLSPLAGLTKIGDGEGWVRDGVEVHLGLSNNQISDITPLLNNPGIGEGDGIDLRGNLLDVQKLQEKGATILLFDTPPFWRELHKPLAEEGYITEGLILDPLEDTAYNEWDIGIDFLQSAGGEAKITPKEGDIFNFHEKEHKWRAYTFDVGNVFNWLFGEGANDTTYVATYLRFAEEGEVDVWVGSDDDISIWVNDQNVWVNAVLRGWGPDQDKFTAQVKSGWNRLLVKVNNRGGGGWGYSVRFPNVKPVEVSLNPDVMKLIGDVSGNGAITAYDAALILQFTVGLIDHLPAPTDVSVSSSPHPFKLRIPQVKAHLQDEIRLPIMVDDASGLFAGGLILRYNPNVLKAEDVLAGALSLGTYWKASVEEEGILRIAFANEGEMKGSGTLFEMKMRSIGEGESEVKVERAELFMDWGVKVEEGLVRVIPSETVLLQNYPNPFNPETWIPFKLAEGSEVVIRLYDMAGRLVRKIDLGYMNAGIYTTRGRAVRWDGRNELGERVANGAYIYQLQAGDRAFVKRMVVLK
;
A
#
# COMPACT_ATOMS: atom_id res chain seq x y z
N MET A 1 -50.02 -22.98 13.59
CA MET A 1 -49.61 -23.02 15.01
C MET A 1 -50.45 -22.02 15.83
N THR A 2 -51.79 -22.07 15.77
CA THR A 2 -52.66 -21.01 16.33
C THR A 2 -52.80 -21.05 17.86
N LYS A 3 -52.10 -21.93 18.57
CA LYS A 3 -52.15 -22.05 20.05
C LYS A 3 -50.87 -21.54 20.75
N LEU A 4 -49.92 -20.99 19.98
CA LEU A 4 -48.64 -20.55 20.52
C LEU A 4 -48.86 -19.28 21.36
N LEU A 5 -48.37 -19.30 22.61
CA LEU A 5 -48.49 -18.18 23.55
C LEU A 5 -47.17 -17.42 23.72
N ASN A 6 -46.03 -18.12 23.66
CA ASN A 6 -44.71 -17.53 23.86
C ASN A 6 -43.80 -17.95 22.70
N LEU A 7 -43.05 -17.00 22.16
CA LEU A 7 -42.11 -17.24 21.07
C LEU A 7 -40.85 -16.39 21.27
N ASP A 8 -39.70 -17.07 21.32
CA ASP A 8 -38.39 -16.42 21.34
C ASP A 8 -37.67 -16.67 20.01
N LEU A 9 -37.31 -15.58 19.35
CA LEU A 9 -36.57 -15.51 18.11
C LEU A 9 -35.42 -14.49 18.21
N GLY A 10 -35.04 -14.09 19.43
CA GLY A 10 -33.97 -13.13 19.67
C GLY A 10 -32.59 -13.66 19.23
N GLY A 11 -31.66 -12.76 18.91
CA GLY A 11 -30.27 -13.11 18.57
C GLY A 11 -30.12 -13.88 17.25
N ASN A 12 -30.90 -13.52 16.24
CA ASN A 12 -30.88 -14.14 14.91
C ASN A 12 -30.63 -13.09 13.82
N TYR A 13 -30.67 -13.49 12.54
CA TYR A 13 -30.54 -12.59 11.39
C TYR A 13 -31.88 -12.34 10.68
N ILE A 14 -32.98 -12.31 11.44
CA ILE A 14 -34.32 -12.22 10.87
C ILE A 14 -34.57 -10.80 10.36
N ARG A 15 -34.98 -10.69 9.09
CA ARG A 15 -35.43 -9.43 8.47
C ARG A 15 -36.95 -9.37 8.27
N ASN A 16 -37.58 -10.53 8.08
CA ASN A 16 -38.98 -10.63 7.69
C ASN A 16 -39.77 -11.43 8.72
N ILE A 17 -40.64 -10.74 9.45
CA ILE A 17 -41.53 -11.32 10.45
C ILE A 17 -43.00 -11.39 9.99
N SER A 18 -43.28 -11.15 8.71
CA SER A 18 -44.65 -11.24 8.17
C SER A 18 -45.35 -12.60 8.42
N PRO A 19 -44.65 -13.75 8.49
CA PRO A 19 -45.29 -15.02 8.84
C PRO A 19 -45.94 -15.05 10.23
N LEU A 20 -45.60 -14.13 11.14
CA LEU A 20 -46.17 -14.07 12.49
C LEU A 20 -47.61 -13.56 12.52
N ASN A 21 -48.13 -12.97 11.43
CA ASN A 21 -49.41 -12.23 11.42
C ASN A 21 -50.65 -13.03 11.88
N SER A 22 -50.56 -14.37 11.86
CA SER A 22 -51.66 -15.30 12.14
C SER A 22 -51.59 -15.91 13.54
N LEU A 23 -50.55 -15.57 14.32
CA LEU A 23 -50.33 -16.06 15.67
C LEU A 23 -51.07 -15.18 16.69
N THR A 24 -52.36 -14.93 16.47
CA THR A 24 -53.13 -13.91 17.20
C THR A 24 -53.27 -14.16 18.71
N ASN A 25 -52.97 -15.37 19.19
CA ASN A 25 -52.98 -15.74 20.60
C ASN A 25 -51.63 -15.52 21.32
N LEU A 26 -50.62 -14.99 20.62
CA LEU A 26 -49.30 -14.78 21.19
C LEU A 26 -49.35 -13.70 22.28
N GLN A 27 -48.78 -14.00 23.44
CA GLN A 27 -48.73 -13.15 24.63
C GLN A 27 -47.31 -12.62 24.89
N THR A 28 -46.29 -13.41 24.59
CA THR A 28 -44.89 -13.02 24.75
C THR A 28 -44.12 -13.23 23.46
N LEU A 29 -43.42 -12.19 23.00
CA LEU A 29 -42.60 -12.25 21.79
C LEU A 29 -41.24 -11.59 22.01
N PHE A 30 -40.19 -12.39 21.87
CA PHE A 30 -38.81 -11.89 21.85
C PHE A 30 -38.27 -11.89 20.42
N LEU A 31 -37.88 -10.72 19.94
CA LEU A 31 -37.32 -10.45 18.61
C LEU A 31 -36.07 -9.56 18.69
N TYR A 32 -35.48 -9.42 19.88
CA TYR A 32 -34.30 -8.59 20.10
C TYR A 32 -33.10 -9.08 19.27
N ALA A 33 -32.15 -8.20 18.96
CA ALA A 33 -30.93 -8.52 18.21
C ALA A 33 -31.23 -9.26 16.89
N ASN A 34 -31.94 -8.58 15.99
CA ASN A 34 -32.26 -9.04 14.64
C ASN A 34 -32.05 -7.89 13.63
N GLN A 35 -32.53 -8.03 12.39
CA GLN A 35 -32.40 -7.02 11.33
C GLN A 35 -33.78 -6.55 10.83
N ILE A 36 -34.74 -6.42 11.75
CA ILE A 36 -36.13 -6.13 11.45
C ILE A 36 -36.33 -4.62 11.32
N SER A 37 -36.92 -4.17 10.21
CA SER A 37 -37.33 -2.77 10.04
C SER A 37 -38.85 -2.60 9.89
N ASN A 38 -39.54 -3.64 9.45
CA ASN A 38 -40.99 -3.61 9.22
C ASN A 38 -41.73 -4.51 10.21
N ILE A 39 -42.47 -3.87 11.12
CA ILE A 39 -43.29 -4.53 12.15
C ILE A 39 -44.80 -4.48 11.88
N SER A 40 -45.23 -4.16 10.65
CA SER A 40 -46.66 -4.03 10.30
C SER A 40 -47.49 -5.28 10.62
N CYS A 41 -46.89 -6.47 10.58
CA CYS A 41 -47.58 -7.71 10.90
C CYS A 41 -47.98 -7.84 12.38
N LEU A 42 -47.36 -7.07 13.29
CA LEU A 42 -47.65 -7.11 14.72
C LEU A 42 -48.99 -6.47 15.09
N ALA A 43 -49.55 -5.62 14.23
CA ALA A 43 -50.82 -4.92 14.49
C ALA A 43 -52.01 -5.85 14.78
N ASN A 44 -51.96 -7.10 14.30
CA ASN A 44 -53.01 -8.09 14.50
C ASN A 44 -52.78 -8.96 15.76
N LEU A 45 -51.64 -8.83 16.44
CA LEU A 45 -51.28 -9.63 17.62
C LEU A 45 -51.76 -8.98 18.90
N THR A 46 -53.07 -8.69 18.96
CA THR A 46 -53.71 -7.88 20.02
C THR A 46 -53.66 -8.50 21.43
N ASP A 47 -53.26 -9.78 21.54
CA ASP A 47 -53.07 -10.47 22.83
C ASP A 47 -51.65 -10.32 23.42
N LEU A 48 -50.73 -9.63 22.73
CA LEU A 48 -49.38 -9.39 23.21
C LEU A 48 -49.37 -8.59 24.52
N ARG A 49 -48.61 -9.11 25.48
CA ARG A 49 -48.38 -8.53 26.81
C ARG A 49 -46.94 -8.12 27.04
N VAL A 50 -46.01 -8.88 26.46
CA VAL A 50 -44.57 -8.64 26.55
C VAL A 50 -43.96 -8.74 25.16
N LEU A 51 -43.23 -7.69 24.77
CA LEU A 51 -42.65 -7.56 23.42
C LEU A 51 -41.25 -6.93 23.51
N TYR A 52 -40.25 -7.68 23.06
CA TYR A 52 -38.88 -7.19 22.98
C TYR A 52 -38.41 -7.12 21.53
N LEU A 53 -38.11 -5.90 21.09
CA LEU A 53 -37.66 -5.53 19.75
C LEU A 53 -36.32 -4.78 19.80
N ASP A 54 -35.62 -4.83 20.92
CA ASP A 54 -34.33 -4.16 21.11
C ASP A 54 -33.32 -4.53 20.01
N ASN A 55 -32.42 -3.62 19.64
CA ASN A 55 -31.35 -3.87 18.66
C ASN A 55 -31.90 -4.38 17.31
N ASN A 56 -32.70 -3.53 16.66
CA ASN A 56 -33.27 -3.75 15.33
C ASN A 56 -33.20 -2.42 14.52
N LEU A 57 -33.89 -2.35 13.37
CA LEU A 57 -33.86 -1.20 12.46
C LEU A 57 -35.25 -0.54 12.33
N ILE A 58 -36.03 -0.53 13.42
CA ILE A 58 -37.44 -0.12 13.40
C ILE A 58 -37.56 1.40 13.48
N GLN A 59 -38.41 1.98 12.62
CA GLN A 59 -38.72 3.41 12.62
C GLN A 59 -40.19 3.71 12.91
N ASP A 60 -41.11 2.92 12.35
CA ASP A 60 -42.56 3.14 12.43
C ASP A 60 -43.20 2.31 13.54
N LEU A 61 -43.70 2.98 14.58
CA LEU A 61 -44.41 2.37 15.71
C LEU A 61 -45.93 2.31 15.54
N SER A 62 -46.49 2.81 14.43
CA SER A 62 -47.94 2.78 14.17
C SER A 62 -48.57 1.40 14.39
N PRO A 63 -47.92 0.27 14.04
CA PRO A 63 -48.46 -1.07 14.30
C PRO A 63 -48.65 -1.41 15.78
N LEU A 64 -47.98 -0.70 16.69
CA LEU A 64 -48.08 -0.94 18.14
C LEU A 64 -49.23 -0.18 18.79
N ALA A 65 -49.84 0.80 18.11
CA ALA A 65 -50.86 1.68 18.71
C ALA A 65 -52.12 0.92 19.21
N GLY A 66 -52.43 -0.23 18.61
CA GLY A 66 -53.58 -1.07 18.97
C GLY A 66 -53.28 -2.20 19.96
N LEU A 67 -52.03 -2.34 20.42
CA LEU A 67 -51.62 -3.42 21.33
C LEU A 67 -51.89 -3.03 22.78
N THR A 68 -53.15 -3.15 23.18
CA THR A 68 -53.67 -2.59 24.44
C THR A 68 -53.40 -3.43 25.70
N LYS A 69 -52.74 -4.59 25.57
CA LYS A 69 -52.44 -5.50 26.70
C LYS A 69 -50.95 -5.51 27.08
N ILE A 70 -50.14 -4.70 26.39
CA ILE A 70 -48.71 -4.53 26.72
C ILE A 70 -48.64 -3.98 28.16
N GLY A 71 -47.94 -4.70 29.05
CA GLY A 71 -47.92 -4.41 30.49
C GLY A 71 -48.64 -5.44 31.38
N ASP A 72 -49.55 -6.24 30.82
CA ASP A 72 -50.32 -7.26 31.58
C ASP A 72 -49.55 -8.57 31.87
N GLY A 73 -48.24 -8.60 31.63
CA GLY A 73 -47.37 -9.78 31.72
C GLY A 73 -46.16 -9.53 32.60
N GLU A 74 -45.32 -10.55 32.84
CA GLU A 74 -44.09 -10.38 33.62
C GLU A 74 -42.94 -9.90 32.71
N GLY A 75 -42.42 -8.71 33.02
CA GLY A 75 -41.34 -8.06 32.30
C GLY A 75 -39.94 -8.46 32.79
N TRP A 76 -38.91 -7.95 32.12
CA TRP A 76 -37.53 -8.08 32.59
C TRP A 76 -37.14 -6.82 33.34
N VAL A 77 -36.49 -6.98 34.49
CA VAL A 77 -36.02 -5.86 35.28
C VAL A 77 -34.73 -5.29 34.67
N ARG A 78 -34.78 -4.04 34.20
CA ARG A 78 -33.65 -3.26 33.71
C ARG A 78 -33.53 -2.00 34.57
N ASP A 79 -32.39 -1.76 35.18
CA ASP A 79 -32.13 -0.58 36.03
C ASP A 79 -33.17 -0.38 37.16
N GLY A 80 -33.67 -1.49 37.71
CA GLY A 80 -34.70 -1.48 38.75
C GLY A 80 -36.13 -1.22 38.24
N VAL A 81 -36.34 -1.16 36.93
CA VAL A 81 -37.65 -0.99 36.27
C VAL A 81 -38.04 -2.28 35.56
N GLU A 82 -39.26 -2.78 35.78
CA GLU A 82 -39.80 -3.92 35.04
C GLU A 82 -40.28 -3.48 33.65
N VAL A 83 -39.57 -3.90 32.61
CA VAL A 83 -39.82 -3.53 31.22
C VAL A 83 -40.70 -4.57 30.54
N HIS A 84 -41.75 -4.12 29.85
CA HIS A 84 -42.69 -4.97 29.11
C HIS A 84 -42.59 -4.73 27.60
N LEU A 85 -42.09 -3.57 27.20
CA LEU A 85 -41.84 -3.18 25.82
C LEU A 85 -40.39 -2.71 25.65
N GLY A 86 -39.55 -3.60 25.13
CA GLY A 86 -38.16 -3.29 24.79
C GLY A 86 -38.06 -2.76 23.36
N LEU A 87 -37.67 -1.51 23.19
CA LEU A 87 -37.51 -0.85 21.90
C LEU A 87 -36.11 -0.23 21.76
N SER A 88 -35.18 -0.53 22.67
CA SER A 88 -33.88 0.13 22.69
C SER A 88 -33.08 -0.13 21.41
N ASN A 89 -32.19 0.79 21.04
CA ASN A 89 -31.32 0.69 19.88
C ASN A 89 -32.08 0.36 18.58
N ASN A 90 -33.05 1.21 18.24
CA ASN A 90 -33.79 1.21 16.98
C ASN A 90 -33.70 2.62 16.34
N GLN A 91 -34.42 2.87 15.25
CA GLN A 91 -34.43 4.14 14.51
C GLN A 91 -35.71 4.94 14.76
N ILE A 92 -36.28 4.85 15.97
CA ILE A 92 -37.57 5.44 16.30
C ILE A 92 -37.42 6.94 16.55
N SER A 93 -38.20 7.75 15.85
CA SER A 93 -38.25 9.21 16.07
C SER A 93 -39.64 9.74 16.43
N ASP A 94 -40.70 9.00 16.07
CA ASP A 94 -42.08 9.33 16.44
C ASP A 94 -42.65 8.26 17.39
N ILE A 95 -42.87 8.69 18.62
CA ILE A 95 -43.44 7.89 19.70
C ILE A 95 -44.92 8.21 19.94
N THR A 96 -45.52 9.07 19.12
CA THR A 96 -46.97 9.35 19.13
C THR A 96 -47.82 8.07 19.11
N PRO A 97 -47.45 6.99 18.39
CA PRO A 97 -48.18 5.73 18.46
C PRO A 97 -48.23 5.10 19.86
N LEU A 98 -47.16 5.19 20.64
CA LEU A 98 -47.11 4.70 22.03
C LEU A 98 -47.91 5.62 22.96
N LEU A 99 -47.81 6.94 22.75
CA LEU A 99 -48.61 7.92 23.49
C LEU A 99 -50.11 7.73 23.26
N ASN A 100 -50.52 7.35 22.05
CA ASN A 100 -51.91 7.11 21.72
C ASN A 100 -52.40 5.70 22.05
N ASN A 101 -51.51 4.79 22.45
CA ASN A 101 -51.91 3.45 22.87
C ASN A 101 -52.62 3.53 24.25
N PRO A 102 -53.90 3.12 24.37
CA PRO A 102 -54.66 3.24 25.60
C PRO A 102 -54.28 2.18 26.66
N GLY A 103 -53.53 1.15 26.28
CA GLY A 103 -53.03 0.11 27.17
C GLY A 103 -51.73 0.46 27.90
N ILE A 104 -51.04 1.53 27.47
CA ILE A 104 -49.78 1.97 28.07
C ILE A 104 -50.04 3.13 29.05
N GLY A 105 -49.72 2.91 30.33
CA GLY A 105 -49.99 3.83 31.44
C GLY A 105 -49.01 3.70 32.64
N GLU A 106 -49.49 4.09 33.82
CA GLU A 106 -48.69 4.12 35.07
C GLU A 106 -48.35 2.69 35.53
N GLY A 107 -47.06 2.40 35.70
CA GLY A 107 -46.55 1.07 36.08
C GLY A 107 -45.91 0.29 34.93
N ASP A 108 -46.14 0.69 33.67
CA ASP A 108 -45.52 0.04 32.52
C ASP A 108 -44.10 0.56 32.27
N GLY A 109 -43.12 -0.35 32.27
CA GLY A 109 -41.76 -0.04 31.82
C GLY A 109 -41.61 -0.17 30.31
N ILE A 110 -41.13 0.91 29.68
CA ILE A 110 -40.77 0.94 28.25
C ILE A 110 -39.32 1.37 28.11
N ASP A 111 -38.53 0.58 27.39
CA ASP A 111 -37.14 0.90 27.12
C ASP A 111 -36.98 1.51 25.73
N LEU A 112 -36.68 2.81 25.68
CA LEU A 112 -36.49 3.55 24.43
C LEU A 112 -35.05 4.06 24.26
N ARG A 113 -34.10 3.58 25.08
CA ARG A 113 -32.69 4.00 25.00
C ARG A 113 -32.11 3.78 23.59
N GLY A 114 -31.24 4.67 23.13
CA GLY A 114 -30.63 4.54 21.80
C GLY A 114 -31.59 4.71 20.61
N ASN A 115 -32.70 5.43 20.78
CA ASN A 115 -33.61 5.86 19.71
C ASN A 115 -33.52 7.38 19.45
N LEU A 116 -33.95 7.81 18.26
CA LEU A 116 -33.86 9.18 17.74
C LEU A 116 -34.99 10.10 18.25
N LEU A 117 -35.11 10.28 19.57
CA LEU A 117 -36.25 10.97 20.17
C LEU A 117 -36.07 12.50 20.32
N ASP A 118 -37.08 13.28 19.86
CA ASP A 118 -37.33 14.65 20.36
C ASP A 118 -38.10 14.57 21.69
N VAL A 119 -37.35 14.57 22.80
CA VAL A 119 -37.84 14.22 24.15
C VAL A 119 -38.68 15.30 24.84
N GLN A 120 -39.05 16.40 24.18
CA GLN A 120 -39.85 17.46 24.80
C GLN A 120 -41.33 17.11 25.09
N LYS A 121 -41.85 15.98 24.59
CA LYS A 121 -43.30 15.66 24.67
C LYS A 121 -43.67 14.41 25.48
N LEU A 122 -42.73 13.77 26.18
CA LEU A 122 -42.93 12.43 26.78
C LEU A 122 -43.32 12.40 28.26
N GLN A 123 -43.30 13.52 28.97
CA GLN A 123 -43.51 13.52 30.43
C GLN A 123 -44.99 13.57 30.87
N GLU A 124 -45.95 13.74 29.95
CA GLU A 124 -47.35 14.03 30.30
C GLU A 124 -48.22 12.79 30.60
N LYS A 125 -47.71 11.56 30.41
CA LYS A 125 -48.54 10.34 30.40
C LYS A 125 -48.33 9.34 31.55
N GLY A 126 -47.39 9.58 32.46
CA GLY A 126 -47.22 8.78 33.70
C GLY A 126 -46.57 7.40 33.56
N ALA A 127 -46.18 6.96 32.35
CA ALA A 127 -45.40 5.72 32.15
C ALA A 127 -43.93 5.89 32.57
N THR A 128 -43.29 4.81 33.04
CA THR A 128 -41.86 4.83 33.39
C THR A 128 -41.04 4.53 32.14
N ILE A 129 -40.39 5.56 31.59
CA ILE A 129 -39.65 5.47 30.33
C ILE A 129 -38.15 5.53 30.61
N LEU A 130 -37.42 4.52 30.17
CA LEU A 130 -35.95 4.54 30.15
C LEU A 130 -35.48 5.31 28.91
N LEU A 131 -34.77 6.43 29.10
CA LEU A 131 -34.38 7.38 28.05
C LEU A 131 -32.86 7.62 27.89
N PHE A 132 -31.99 7.20 28.84
CA PHE A 132 -30.52 7.40 28.80
C PHE A 132 -29.79 6.06 29.05
N ASP A 133 -28.64 5.69 28.45
CA ASP A 133 -27.44 6.48 28.11
C ASP A 133 -27.20 6.72 26.61
N THR A 134 -27.43 7.95 26.13
CA THR A 134 -26.84 8.42 24.87
C THR A 134 -26.39 9.87 25.03
N PRO A 135 -25.09 10.19 24.83
CA PRO A 135 -24.61 11.56 24.87
C PRO A 135 -25.30 12.44 23.82
N PRO A 136 -25.36 13.77 24.01
CA PRO A 136 -26.07 14.73 23.13
C PRO A 136 -25.71 14.70 21.63
N PHE A 137 -24.62 14.03 21.27
CA PHE A 137 -24.03 14.02 19.93
C PHE A 137 -24.63 13.00 18.95
N TRP A 138 -25.41 12.01 19.41
CA TRP A 138 -26.14 11.08 18.52
C TRP A 138 -27.19 11.75 17.62
N ARG A 139 -27.43 13.06 17.81
CA ARG A 139 -28.29 13.89 16.96
C ARG A 139 -27.73 14.18 15.57
N GLU A 140 -26.44 13.94 15.31
CA GLU A 140 -25.79 14.32 14.04
C GLU A 140 -25.41 13.16 13.09
N LEU A 141 -25.49 11.89 13.52
CA LEU A 141 -25.14 10.72 12.70
C LEU A 141 -26.30 10.29 11.78
N HIS A 142 -26.71 11.15 10.85
CA HIS A 142 -27.78 10.90 9.86
C HIS A 142 -27.27 10.79 8.41
N LYS A 143 -25.98 10.46 8.24
CA LYS A 143 -25.41 10.06 6.96
C LYS A 143 -24.77 8.67 7.11
N PRO A 144 -24.70 7.86 6.03
CA PRO A 144 -23.94 6.61 6.07
C PRO A 144 -22.52 6.93 6.55
N LEU A 145 -22.07 6.31 7.64
CA LEU A 145 -20.84 6.72 8.33
C LEU A 145 -19.57 6.46 7.50
N ALA A 146 -19.64 5.54 6.54
CA ALA A 146 -18.68 5.42 5.46
C ALA A 146 -18.54 6.73 4.64
N GLU A 147 -19.64 7.45 4.40
CA GLU A 147 -19.63 8.78 3.77
C GLU A 147 -19.00 9.85 4.67
N GLU A 148 -18.93 9.63 5.98
CA GLU A 148 -18.24 10.52 6.93
C GLU A 148 -16.77 10.15 7.14
N GLY A 149 -16.31 9.04 6.57
CA GLY A 149 -14.90 8.60 6.58
C GLY A 149 -14.53 7.66 7.73
N TYR A 150 -15.51 7.13 8.46
CA TYR A 150 -15.25 6.11 9.48
C TYR A 150 -14.88 4.77 8.85
N ILE A 151 -13.99 4.04 9.52
CA ILE A 151 -13.67 2.66 9.18
C ILE A 151 -14.77 1.75 9.73
N THR A 152 -15.50 1.09 8.83
CA THR A 152 -16.66 0.23 9.15
C THR A 152 -16.38 -1.26 8.96
N GLU A 153 -15.12 -1.63 8.73
CA GLU A 153 -14.70 -2.99 8.45
C GLU A 153 -13.39 -3.29 9.21
N GLY A 154 -13.35 -4.42 9.92
CA GLY A 154 -12.15 -4.91 10.60
C GLY A 154 -12.12 -6.41 10.83
N LEU A 155 -10.91 -6.98 10.92
CA LEU A 155 -10.67 -8.28 11.54
C LEU A 155 -10.60 -8.06 13.05
N ILE A 156 -11.51 -8.66 13.80
CA ILE A 156 -11.60 -8.54 15.25
C ILE A 156 -11.14 -9.85 15.88
N LEU A 157 -10.21 -9.78 16.83
CA LEU A 157 -9.78 -10.93 17.63
C LEU A 157 -10.80 -11.18 18.75
N ASP A 158 -11.21 -12.43 18.94
CA ASP A 158 -12.02 -12.81 20.10
C ASP A 158 -11.43 -12.25 21.41
N PRO A 159 -12.26 -11.65 22.31
CA PRO A 159 -11.81 -11.01 23.53
C PRO A 159 -10.88 -11.89 24.35
N LEU A 160 -9.76 -11.31 24.79
CA LEU A 160 -8.83 -11.90 25.72
C LEU A 160 -9.34 -11.62 27.14
N GLU A 161 -10.07 -12.59 27.72
CA GLU A 161 -10.54 -12.54 29.10
C GLU A 161 -9.35 -12.67 30.07
N ASP A 162 -9.05 -11.61 30.84
CA ASP A 162 -8.06 -11.66 31.92
C ASP A 162 -8.74 -11.51 33.29
N THR A 163 -9.18 -12.65 33.83
CA THR A 163 -9.78 -12.72 35.17
C THR A 163 -8.75 -12.94 36.29
N ALA A 164 -7.46 -13.10 35.96
CA ALA A 164 -6.46 -13.61 36.89
C ALA A 164 -5.40 -12.59 37.31
N TYR A 165 -5.11 -11.54 36.51
CA TYR A 165 -3.88 -10.79 36.71
C TYR A 165 -3.96 -9.31 37.07
N ASN A 166 -5.13 -8.67 37.13
CA ASN A 166 -5.17 -7.21 37.38
C ASN A 166 -4.30 -6.44 36.35
N GLU A 167 -4.02 -7.03 35.18
CA GLU A 167 -3.07 -6.57 34.15
C GLU A 167 -3.75 -5.62 33.16
N TRP A 168 -4.48 -4.63 33.70
CA TRP A 168 -5.12 -3.58 32.92
C TRP A 168 -4.10 -2.60 32.29
N ASP A 169 -2.85 -2.97 32.07
CA ASP A 169 -1.86 -2.09 31.48
C ASP A 169 -1.96 -2.15 29.95
N ILE A 170 -2.46 -1.07 29.35
CA ILE A 170 -2.56 -0.92 27.89
C ILE A 170 -1.20 -1.13 27.19
N GLY A 171 -0.08 -0.95 27.91
CA GLY A 171 1.28 -1.17 27.41
C GLY A 171 1.73 -2.62 27.28
N ILE A 172 0.97 -3.61 27.76
CA ILE A 172 1.34 -5.03 27.64
C ILE A 172 1.08 -5.54 26.22
N ASP A 173 2.12 -5.98 25.50
CA ASP A 173 1.98 -6.61 24.18
C ASP A 173 1.43 -8.05 24.31
N PHE A 174 0.10 -8.21 24.28
CA PHE A 174 -0.51 -9.54 24.37
C PHE A 174 -0.24 -10.39 23.12
N LEU A 175 0.15 -9.79 22.00
CA LEU A 175 0.41 -10.50 20.73
C LEU A 175 1.88 -10.87 20.55
N GLN A 176 2.71 -10.77 21.60
CA GLN A 176 4.15 -11.05 21.53
C GLN A 176 4.47 -12.45 20.95
N SER A 177 3.67 -13.48 21.29
CA SER A 177 3.83 -14.84 20.78
C SER A 177 3.49 -14.98 19.28
N ALA A 178 2.78 -14.02 18.71
CA ALA A 178 2.41 -13.94 17.29
C ALA A 178 3.24 -12.90 16.52
N GLY A 179 4.38 -12.47 17.06
CA GLY A 179 5.29 -11.49 16.44
C GLY A 179 5.15 -10.06 16.95
N GLY A 180 4.21 -9.81 17.86
CA GLY A 180 3.98 -8.54 18.55
C GLY A 180 3.01 -7.59 17.82
N GLU A 181 2.39 -6.69 18.58
CA GLU A 181 1.45 -5.67 18.09
C GLU A 181 2.01 -4.85 16.93
N ALA A 182 3.30 -4.52 16.97
CA ALA A 182 3.98 -3.74 15.93
C ALA A 182 4.21 -4.50 14.62
N LYS A 183 3.94 -5.81 14.54
CA LYS A 183 4.23 -6.63 13.35
C LYS A 183 3.15 -7.62 12.95
N ILE A 184 2.11 -7.81 13.76
CA ILE A 184 1.00 -8.73 13.48
C ILE A 184 0.34 -8.43 12.12
N THR A 185 0.04 -9.48 11.36
CA THR A 185 -0.71 -9.41 10.09
C THR A 185 -1.75 -10.53 10.06
N PRO A 186 -2.82 -10.39 10.86
CA PRO A 186 -3.79 -11.47 11.03
C PRO A 186 -4.65 -11.64 9.78
N LYS A 187 -5.18 -12.84 9.61
CA LYS A 187 -6.13 -13.21 8.55
C LYS A 187 -7.43 -13.74 9.16
N GLU A 188 -8.47 -13.75 8.34
CA GLU A 188 -9.73 -14.39 8.71
C GLU A 188 -9.51 -15.86 9.10
N GLY A 189 -9.98 -16.21 10.31
CA GLY A 189 -9.88 -17.56 10.84
C GLY A 189 -8.54 -17.92 11.47
N ASP A 190 -7.55 -17.01 11.49
CA ASP A 190 -6.31 -17.22 12.23
C ASP A 190 -6.61 -17.46 13.72
N ILE A 191 -5.95 -18.47 14.28
CA ILE A 191 -6.10 -18.85 15.69
C ILE A 191 -4.92 -18.28 16.49
N PHE A 192 -5.25 -17.58 17.56
CA PHE A 192 -4.33 -17.07 18.55
C PHE A 192 -4.57 -17.76 19.88
N ASN A 193 -3.53 -18.34 20.48
CA ASN A 193 -3.64 -19.02 21.77
C ASN A 193 -3.21 -18.09 22.89
N PHE A 194 -4.10 -17.85 23.85
CA PHE A 194 -3.86 -17.03 25.03
C PHE A 194 -4.38 -17.75 26.27
N HIS A 195 -3.54 -17.89 27.30
CA HIS A 195 -3.85 -18.66 28.53
C HIS A 195 -4.54 -20.01 28.28
N GLU A 196 -4.02 -20.79 27.34
CA GLU A 196 -4.56 -22.12 26.97
C GLU A 196 -5.98 -22.10 26.37
N LYS A 197 -6.52 -20.92 26.03
CA LYS A 197 -7.75 -20.74 25.26
C LYS A 197 -7.43 -20.33 23.82
N GLU A 198 -8.25 -20.82 22.89
CA GLU A 198 -8.20 -20.43 21.48
C GLU A 198 -9.05 -19.17 21.26
N HIS A 199 -8.45 -18.16 20.63
CA HIS A 199 -9.10 -16.93 20.18
C HIS A 199 -8.97 -16.83 18.67
N LYS A 200 -10.01 -16.37 17.97
CA LYS A 200 -10.03 -16.32 16.50
C LYS A 200 -10.16 -14.90 16.00
N TRP A 201 -9.44 -14.60 14.93
CA TRP A 201 -9.67 -13.41 14.12
C TRP A 201 -10.88 -13.64 13.21
N ARG A 202 -11.84 -12.72 13.25
CA ARG A 202 -13.08 -12.77 12.45
C ARG A 202 -13.38 -11.44 11.77
N ALA A 203 -13.94 -11.52 10.57
CA ALA A 203 -14.18 -10.40 9.69
C ALA A 203 -15.58 -9.85 9.95
N TYR A 204 -15.65 -8.55 10.18
CA TYR A 204 -16.89 -7.88 10.45
C TYR A 204 -17.01 -6.60 9.63
N THR A 205 -18.22 -6.36 9.15
CA THR A 205 -18.70 -5.07 8.67
C THR A 205 -19.74 -4.57 9.65
N PHE A 206 -19.59 -3.33 10.13
CA PHE A 206 -20.40 -2.77 11.20
C PHE A 206 -20.69 -1.30 10.99
N ASP A 207 -21.88 -0.86 11.41
CA ASP A 207 -22.19 0.55 11.60
C ASP A 207 -21.60 1.01 12.94
N VAL A 208 -20.98 2.19 12.97
CA VAL A 208 -19.98 2.54 13.99
C VAL A 208 -20.55 2.50 15.41
N GLY A 209 -19.77 1.91 16.32
CA GLY A 209 -19.69 2.41 17.70
C GLY A 209 -20.00 1.44 18.83
N ASN A 210 -20.78 0.40 18.58
CA ASN A 210 -21.06 -0.62 19.60
C ASN A 210 -20.81 -2.03 19.09
N VAL A 211 -19.87 -2.17 18.14
CA VAL A 211 -19.59 -3.46 17.50
C VAL A 211 -19.17 -4.51 18.52
N PHE A 212 -18.42 -4.14 19.55
CA PHE A 212 -17.99 -5.10 20.57
C PHE A 212 -19.15 -5.54 21.47
N ASN A 213 -20.00 -4.62 21.92
CA ASN A 213 -21.24 -5.01 22.62
C ASN A 213 -22.12 -5.93 21.78
N TRP A 214 -22.27 -5.64 20.48
CA TRP A 214 -23.05 -6.48 19.57
C TRP A 214 -22.46 -7.88 19.42
N LEU A 215 -21.12 -7.98 19.36
CA LEU A 215 -20.43 -9.25 19.14
C LEU A 215 -20.26 -10.09 20.40
N PHE A 216 -20.00 -9.45 21.54
CA PHE A 216 -19.48 -10.11 22.74
C PHE A 216 -20.37 -9.92 23.98
N GLY A 217 -21.40 -9.07 23.90
CA GLY A 217 -22.27 -8.72 25.04
C GLY A 217 -21.67 -7.64 25.96
N GLU A 218 -22.47 -7.19 26.92
CA GLU A 218 -22.05 -6.18 27.92
C GLU A 218 -21.36 -6.82 29.13
N GLY A 219 -20.45 -6.09 29.77
CA GLY A 219 -20.00 -6.37 31.14
C GLY A 219 -18.77 -7.26 31.31
N ALA A 220 -18.06 -7.60 30.23
CA ALA A 220 -16.79 -8.32 30.30
C ALA A 220 -15.59 -7.37 30.34
N ASN A 221 -14.55 -7.80 31.03
CA ASN A 221 -13.42 -6.99 31.46
C ASN A 221 -12.21 -7.53 30.66
N ASP A 222 -12.15 -7.16 29.39
CA ASP A 222 -11.39 -7.90 28.38
C ASP A 222 -10.56 -6.97 27.49
N THR A 223 -9.57 -7.55 26.82
CA THR A 223 -8.82 -6.88 25.76
C THR A 223 -9.17 -7.45 24.40
N THR A 224 -9.41 -6.61 23.40
CA THR A 224 -9.56 -7.05 22.01
C THR A 224 -8.70 -6.22 21.06
N TYR A 225 -8.51 -6.76 19.87
CA TYR A 225 -7.77 -6.12 18.79
C TYR A 225 -8.62 -6.06 17.54
N VAL A 226 -8.44 -4.98 16.79
CA VAL A 226 -8.99 -4.80 15.45
C VAL A 226 -7.86 -4.51 14.49
N ALA A 227 -7.75 -5.31 13.44
CA ALA A 227 -6.80 -5.10 12.37
C ALA A 227 -7.52 -4.79 11.05
N THR A 228 -6.99 -3.84 10.29
CA THR A 228 -7.47 -3.51 8.94
C THR A 228 -6.35 -2.90 8.10
N TYR A 229 -6.57 -2.79 6.79
CA TYR A 229 -5.62 -2.23 5.84
C TYR A 229 -6.24 -1.09 5.06
N LEU A 230 -5.49 0.00 4.92
CA LEU A 230 -5.97 1.27 4.35
C LEU A 230 -5.07 1.67 3.18
N ARG A 231 -5.65 1.98 2.01
CA ARG A 231 -4.90 2.47 0.84
C ARG A 231 -4.97 3.98 0.74
N PHE A 232 -3.83 4.65 0.78
CA PHE A 232 -3.71 6.10 0.54
C PHE A 232 -3.12 6.36 -0.85
N ALA A 233 -3.56 7.43 -1.52
CA ALA A 233 -3.04 7.80 -2.83
C ALA A 233 -1.60 8.34 -2.74
N GLU A 234 -1.32 9.11 -1.69
CA GLU A 234 -0.06 9.83 -1.49
C GLU A 234 0.50 9.54 -0.09
N GLU A 235 1.81 9.71 0.06
CA GLU A 235 2.50 9.67 1.35
C GLU A 235 2.35 11.02 2.07
N GLY A 236 2.21 11.01 3.39
CA GLY A 236 2.17 12.23 4.18
C GLY A 236 1.63 12.05 5.60
N GLU A 237 1.46 13.19 6.28
CA GLU A 237 0.81 13.25 7.59
C GLU A 237 -0.71 13.32 7.42
N VAL A 238 -1.44 12.50 8.19
CA VAL A 238 -2.91 12.50 8.21
C VAL A 238 -3.43 12.66 9.64
N ASP A 239 -4.57 13.35 9.77
CA ASP A 239 -5.32 13.39 11.02
C ASP A 239 -6.01 12.04 11.26
N VAL A 240 -5.97 11.58 12.50
CA VAL A 240 -6.64 10.37 12.96
C VAL A 240 -7.48 10.70 14.18
N TRP A 241 -8.78 10.47 14.09
CA TRP A 241 -9.74 10.67 15.17
C TRP A 241 -10.25 9.30 15.61
N VAL A 242 -10.18 9.02 16.91
CA VAL A 242 -10.54 7.70 17.46
C VAL A 242 -11.42 7.83 18.70
N GLY A 243 -12.11 6.74 19.01
CA GLY A 243 -12.94 6.60 20.20
C GLY A 243 -12.86 5.19 20.77
N SER A 244 -13.00 5.04 22.08
CA SER A 244 -12.90 3.77 22.82
C SER A 244 -13.77 3.77 24.06
N ASP A 245 -14.31 2.60 24.41
CA ASP A 245 -14.60 2.32 25.82
C ASP A 245 -13.25 2.08 26.51
N ASP A 246 -12.98 2.86 27.54
CA ASP A 246 -11.74 2.89 28.31
C ASP A 246 -10.47 3.06 27.45
N ASP A 247 -9.48 2.17 27.59
CA ASP A 247 -8.15 2.39 27.03
C ASP A 247 -8.09 2.12 25.54
N ILE A 248 -7.23 2.85 24.84
CA ILE A 248 -6.95 2.63 23.43
C ILE A 248 -5.47 2.75 23.10
N SER A 249 -5.00 1.88 22.21
CA SER A 249 -3.69 2.01 21.57
C SER A 249 -3.80 1.78 20.06
N ILE A 250 -3.09 2.59 19.28
CA ILE A 250 -3.18 2.62 17.82
C ILE A 250 -1.81 2.45 17.20
N TRP A 251 -1.70 1.50 16.28
CA TRP A 251 -0.53 1.35 15.42
C TRP A 251 -0.90 1.66 13.98
N VAL A 252 -0.08 2.48 13.34
CA VAL A 252 -0.09 2.69 11.89
C VAL A 252 1.23 2.17 11.34
N ASN A 253 1.14 1.18 10.46
CA ASN A 253 2.28 0.35 10.08
C ASN A 253 2.97 -0.20 11.33
N ASP A 254 4.31 -0.12 11.40
CA ASP A 254 5.10 -0.70 12.50
C ASP A 254 5.29 0.25 13.68
N GLN A 255 4.59 1.40 13.71
CA GLN A 255 4.74 2.42 14.74
C GLN A 255 3.48 2.50 15.61
N ASN A 256 3.66 2.42 16.93
CA ASN A 256 2.63 2.82 17.88
C ASN A 256 2.54 4.35 17.85
N VAL A 257 1.46 4.88 17.29
CA VAL A 257 1.27 6.32 17.07
C VAL A 257 0.44 6.97 18.17
N TRP A 258 -0.31 6.18 18.95
CA TRP A 258 -1.15 6.72 20.02
C TRP A 258 -1.41 5.69 21.11
N VAL A 259 -1.31 6.12 22.38
CA VAL A 259 -1.69 5.34 23.56
C VAL A 259 -2.43 6.27 24.51
N ASN A 260 -3.59 5.84 24.97
CA ASN A 260 -4.35 6.57 25.99
C ASN A 260 -4.94 5.58 27.00
N ALA A 261 -4.39 5.60 28.22
CA ALA A 261 -4.91 4.84 29.34
C ALA A 261 -5.93 5.69 30.09
N VAL A 262 -7.22 5.36 29.97
CA VAL A 262 -8.32 6.19 30.45
C VAL A 262 -9.52 5.32 30.82
N LEU A 263 -10.25 5.71 31.86
CA LEU A 263 -11.53 5.08 32.23
C LEU A 263 -12.67 5.97 31.74
N ARG A 264 -13.42 5.54 30.72
CA ARG A 264 -14.50 6.32 30.08
C ARG A 264 -15.43 5.43 29.26
N GLY A 265 -16.68 5.85 29.11
CA GLY A 265 -17.60 5.29 28.14
C GLY A 265 -17.14 5.47 26.69
N TRP A 266 -17.50 4.55 25.80
CA TRP A 266 -17.30 4.72 24.36
C TRP A 266 -18.00 5.97 23.80
N GLY A 267 -17.27 6.70 22.96
CA GLY A 267 -17.83 7.74 22.08
C GLY A 267 -16.90 8.01 20.90
N PRO A 268 -17.39 8.47 19.75
CA PRO A 268 -16.55 8.73 18.58
C PRO A 268 -15.69 9.99 18.75
N ASP A 269 -14.58 10.05 18.01
CA ASP A 269 -13.71 11.23 17.90
C ASP A 269 -13.19 11.82 19.24
N GLN A 270 -13.11 11.00 20.29
CA GLN A 270 -12.66 11.39 21.63
C GLN A 270 -11.19 11.81 21.66
N ASP A 271 -10.34 11.04 20.98
CA ASP A 271 -8.91 11.31 20.87
C ASP A 271 -8.55 11.74 19.44
N LYS A 272 -7.67 12.74 19.31
CA LYS A 272 -7.30 13.33 18.02
C LYS A 272 -5.78 13.54 17.97
N PHE A 273 -5.15 12.95 16.96
CA PHE A 273 -3.70 12.99 16.77
C PHE A 273 -3.37 12.89 15.27
N THR A 274 -2.08 12.96 14.93
CA THR A 274 -1.60 12.78 13.56
C THR A 274 -0.78 11.50 13.43
N ALA A 275 -0.79 10.91 12.23
CA ALA A 275 0.03 9.75 11.90
C ALA A 275 0.65 9.90 10.51
N GLN A 276 1.82 9.30 10.32
CA GLN A 276 2.47 9.23 9.00
C GLN A 276 1.95 8.02 8.24
N VAL A 277 1.49 8.22 7.00
CA VAL A 277 1.07 7.16 6.07
C VAL A 277 1.94 7.18 4.83
N LYS A 278 2.16 6.01 4.24
CA LYS A 278 2.84 5.85 2.95
C LYS A 278 1.82 5.91 1.81
N SER A 279 2.26 6.28 0.60
CA SER A 279 1.46 6.02 -0.59
C SER A 279 1.26 4.50 -0.75
N GLY A 280 0.05 4.09 -1.10
CA GLY A 280 -0.35 2.69 -1.15
C GLY A 280 -0.89 2.19 0.19
N TRP A 281 -0.64 0.91 0.50
CA TRP A 281 -1.24 0.21 1.62
C TRP A 281 -0.53 0.50 2.94
N ASN A 282 -1.33 0.75 3.98
CA ASN A 282 -0.91 0.96 5.34
C ASN A 282 -1.68 0.01 6.26
N ARG A 283 -1.01 -0.57 7.26
CA ARG A 283 -1.68 -1.37 8.30
C ARG A 283 -2.22 -0.45 9.38
N LEU A 284 -3.43 -0.73 9.86
CA LEU A 284 -3.98 -0.16 11.07
C LEU A 284 -4.27 -1.30 12.06
N LEU A 285 -3.74 -1.18 13.28
CA LEU A 285 -4.10 -2.03 14.41
C LEU A 285 -4.64 -1.14 15.53
N VAL A 286 -5.78 -1.52 16.08
CA VAL A 286 -6.42 -0.89 17.23
C VAL A 286 -6.48 -1.91 18.35
N LYS A 287 -6.05 -1.53 19.53
CA LYS A 287 -6.24 -2.29 20.77
C LYS A 287 -7.18 -1.53 21.68
N VAL A 288 -8.14 -2.22 22.26
CA VAL A 288 -9.06 -1.67 23.25
C VAL A 288 -9.08 -2.59 24.47
N ASN A 289 -8.90 -2.00 25.65
CA ASN A 289 -9.03 -2.71 26.92
C ASN A 289 -10.25 -2.17 27.65
N ASN A 290 -11.26 -3.00 27.89
CA ASN A 290 -12.49 -2.64 28.59
C ASN A 290 -12.38 -2.87 30.10
N ARG A 291 -12.82 -1.91 30.91
CA ARG A 291 -12.72 -1.90 32.38
C ARG A 291 -14.00 -1.39 33.06
N GLY A 292 -14.52 -2.16 34.02
CA GLY A 292 -15.56 -1.69 34.95
C GLY A 292 -16.99 -1.92 34.49
N GLY A 293 -17.19 -2.62 33.36
CA GLY A 293 -18.51 -2.95 32.82
C GLY A 293 -19.22 -1.75 32.20
N GLY A 294 -19.97 -1.99 31.12
CA GLY A 294 -20.63 -0.92 30.37
C GLY A 294 -20.63 -1.17 28.87
N GLY A 295 -20.84 -0.10 28.11
CA GLY A 295 -21.00 -0.14 26.68
C GLY A 295 -19.68 -0.17 25.90
N TRP A 296 -19.19 -1.37 25.58
CA TRP A 296 -17.95 -1.60 24.85
C TRP A 296 -18.00 -1.27 23.35
N GLY A 297 -17.04 -0.46 22.89
CA GLY A 297 -16.91 -0.08 21.49
C GLY A 297 -15.57 0.56 21.11
N TYR A 298 -15.40 0.81 19.81
CA TYR A 298 -14.31 1.63 19.28
C TYR A 298 -14.74 2.35 17.98
N SER A 299 -13.98 3.37 17.58
CA SER A 299 -14.11 3.98 16.26
C SER A 299 -12.78 4.56 15.78
N VAL A 300 -12.59 4.59 14.46
CA VAL A 300 -11.45 5.25 13.81
C VAL A 300 -11.93 5.99 12.57
N ARG A 301 -11.43 7.21 12.37
CA ARG A 301 -11.77 8.07 11.23
C ARG A 301 -10.57 8.90 10.77
N PHE A 302 -10.50 9.13 9.47
CA PHE A 302 -9.52 10.02 8.82
C PHE A 302 -10.25 11.21 8.19
N PRO A 303 -10.42 12.34 8.90
CA PRO A 303 -11.33 13.42 8.50
C PRO A 303 -10.84 14.22 7.30
N ASN A 304 -9.51 14.37 7.14
CA ASN A 304 -8.93 15.26 6.11
C ASN A 304 -8.53 14.51 4.84
N VAL A 305 -8.14 13.24 4.95
CA VAL A 305 -7.68 12.41 3.83
C VAL A 305 -8.30 11.03 3.98
N LYS A 306 -9.29 10.73 3.15
CA LYS A 306 -9.94 9.41 3.18
C LYS A 306 -9.03 8.35 2.55
N PRO A 307 -8.97 7.14 3.10
CA PRO A 307 -8.44 5.99 2.37
C PRO A 307 -9.22 5.85 1.06
N VAL A 308 -8.50 5.59 -0.03
CA VAL A 308 -9.09 5.27 -1.33
C VAL A 308 -9.73 3.88 -1.30
N GLU A 309 -9.28 3.02 -0.39
CA GLU A 309 -9.71 1.64 -0.24
C GLU A 309 -9.47 1.13 1.19
N VAL A 310 -10.33 0.24 1.67
CA VAL A 310 -10.21 -0.47 2.96
C VAL A 310 -10.27 -1.96 2.67
N SER A 311 -9.43 -2.77 3.31
CA SER A 311 -9.38 -4.23 3.12
C SER A 311 -9.14 -4.96 4.43
N LEU A 312 -9.83 -6.10 4.59
CA LEU A 312 -9.66 -7.02 5.71
C LEU A 312 -8.57 -8.07 5.50
N ASN A 313 -7.97 -8.13 4.31
CA ASN A 313 -6.98 -9.13 3.99
C ASN A 313 -5.84 -8.51 3.18
N PRO A 314 -4.62 -8.40 3.75
CA PRO A 314 -3.47 -7.89 3.03
C PRO A 314 -2.97 -8.90 2.00
N ASP A 315 -3.25 -10.20 2.20
CA ASP A 315 -2.88 -11.25 1.28
C ASP A 315 -3.79 -11.29 0.06
N VAL A 316 -5.00 -10.70 0.05
CA VAL A 316 -5.77 -10.58 -1.19
C VAL A 316 -4.99 -9.81 -2.27
N MET A 317 -4.13 -8.87 -1.88
CA MET A 317 -3.24 -8.16 -2.81
C MET A 317 -2.13 -9.05 -3.40
N LYS A 318 -1.65 -10.05 -2.64
CA LYS A 318 -0.74 -11.10 -3.14
C LYS A 318 -1.51 -12.20 -3.87
N LEU A 319 -2.68 -12.62 -3.39
CA LEU A 319 -3.45 -13.76 -3.86
C LEU A 319 -4.19 -13.48 -5.19
N ILE A 320 -4.54 -12.23 -5.50
CA ILE A 320 -5.10 -11.87 -6.82
C ILE A 320 -3.99 -11.70 -7.87
N GLY A 321 -2.82 -11.20 -7.46
CA GLY A 321 -1.71 -10.87 -8.36
C GLY A 321 -0.67 -11.97 -8.55
N ASP A 322 -0.42 -12.82 -7.55
CA ASP A 322 0.46 -13.98 -7.59
C ASP A 322 -0.34 -15.20 -8.06
N VAL A 323 -0.63 -15.20 -9.35
CA VAL A 323 -1.37 -16.30 -9.99
C VAL A 323 -0.45 -17.49 -10.30
N SER A 324 0.85 -17.39 -10.00
CA SER A 324 1.80 -18.49 -10.05
C SER A 324 1.90 -19.27 -8.73
N GLY A 325 1.47 -18.67 -7.61
CA GLY A 325 1.56 -19.27 -6.27
C GLY A 325 2.99 -19.33 -5.73
N ASN A 326 3.93 -18.54 -6.27
CA ASN A 326 5.35 -18.59 -5.90
C ASN A 326 5.73 -17.61 -4.77
N GLY A 327 4.77 -16.84 -4.27
CA GLY A 327 4.93 -15.86 -3.20
C GLY A 327 5.36 -14.46 -3.66
N ALA A 328 5.55 -14.23 -4.97
CA ALA A 328 5.99 -12.98 -5.56
C ALA A 328 5.10 -12.57 -6.75
N ILE A 329 4.74 -11.29 -6.84
CA ILE A 329 4.05 -10.73 -8.01
C ILE A 329 5.10 -10.27 -9.01
N THR A 330 5.12 -10.88 -10.18
CA THR A 330 6.13 -10.65 -11.22
C THR A 330 5.49 -10.51 -12.59
N ALA A 331 6.30 -10.21 -13.61
CA ALA A 331 5.83 -10.21 -15.00
C ALA A 331 5.32 -11.60 -15.45
N TYR A 332 5.73 -12.67 -14.75
CA TYR A 332 5.22 -14.00 -15.05
C TYR A 332 3.76 -14.16 -14.71
N ASP A 333 3.32 -13.63 -13.56
CA ASP A 333 1.93 -13.71 -13.16
C ASP A 333 1.04 -13.00 -14.19
N ALA A 334 1.52 -11.89 -14.77
CA ALA A 334 0.86 -11.25 -15.89
C ALA A 334 0.75 -12.17 -17.13
N ALA A 335 1.79 -12.94 -17.46
CA ALA A 335 1.74 -13.91 -18.55
C ALA A 335 0.77 -15.08 -18.28
N LEU A 336 0.67 -15.53 -17.04
CA LEU A 336 -0.30 -16.55 -16.63
C LEU A 336 -1.74 -16.03 -16.73
N ILE A 337 -1.99 -14.79 -16.34
CA ILE A 337 -3.30 -14.14 -16.51
C ILE A 337 -3.70 -14.08 -17.99
N LEU A 338 -2.76 -13.70 -18.87
CA LEU A 338 -3.00 -13.68 -20.31
C LEU A 338 -3.35 -15.07 -20.83
N GLN A 339 -2.56 -16.09 -20.48
CA GLN A 339 -2.80 -17.49 -20.86
C GLN A 339 -4.17 -18.01 -20.40
N PHE A 340 -4.56 -17.71 -19.16
CA PHE A 340 -5.87 -18.08 -18.63
C PHE A 340 -7.00 -17.41 -19.41
N THR A 341 -6.85 -16.13 -19.72
CA THR A 341 -7.86 -15.33 -20.44
C THR A 341 -8.12 -15.86 -21.85
N VAL A 342 -7.08 -16.36 -22.53
CA VAL A 342 -7.22 -16.96 -23.87
C VAL A 342 -7.48 -18.48 -23.84
N GLY A 343 -7.61 -19.07 -22.66
CA GLY A 343 -7.92 -20.50 -22.47
C GLY A 343 -6.75 -21.46 -22.75
N LEU A 344 -5.50 -20.97 -22.71
CA LEU A 344 -4.31 -21.83 -22.79
C LEU A 344 -4.06 -22.60 -21.48
N ILE A 345 -4.52 -22.04 -20.36
CA ILE A 345 -4.65 -22.73 -19.07
C ILE A 345 -6.08 -22.51 -18.56
N ASP A 346 -6.58 -23.44 -17.75
CA ASP A 346 -8.00 -23.51 -17.36
C ASP A 346 -8.25 -23.21 -15.87
N HIS A 347 -7.19 -22.98 -15.09
CA HIS A 347 -7.29 -22.60 -13.69
C HIS A 347 -6.13 -21.71 -13.25
N LEU A 348 -6.39 -20.88 -12.24
CA LEU A 348 -5.40 -20.13 -11.47
C LEU A 348 -5.57 -20.47 -9.97
N PRO A 349 -4.49 -20.48 -9.17
CA PRO A 349 -3.09 -20.33 -9.59
C PRO A 349 -2.64 -21.47 -10.51
N ALA A 350 -1.76 -21.15 -11.48
CA ALA A 350 -1.28 -22.13 -12.43
C ALA A 350 -0.40 -23.18 -11.71
N PRO A 351 -0.42 -24.47 -12.11
CA PRO A 351 0.45 -25.47 -11.51
C PRO A 351 1.92 -25.06 -11.65
N THR A 352 2.74 -25.32 -10.62
CA THR A 352 4.20 -25.08 -10.67
C THR A 352 4.91 -25.84 -11.79
N ASP A 353 4.24 -26.84 -12.37
CA ASP A 353 4.71 -27.67 -13.47
C ASP A 353 3.98 -27.35 -14.79
N VAL A 354 3.84 -26.06 -15.16
CA VAL A 354 3.51 -25.73 -16.55
C VAL A 354 4.60 -26.34 -17.41
N SER A 355 4.26 -27.40 -18.15
CA SER A 355 5.19 -28.13 -19.01
C SER A 355 5.74 -27.18 -20.06
N VAL A 356 6.90 -26.57 -19.79
CA VAL A 356 7.60 -25.74 -20.76
C VAL A 356 8.03 -26.68 -21.87
N SER A 357 7.52 -26.46 -23.08
CA SER A 357 7.81 -27.28 -24.25
C SER A 357 9.30 -27.25 -24.65
N SER A 358 10.10 -26.34 -24.08
CA SER A 358 11.51 -26.18 -24.39
C SER A 358 12.42 -26.84 -23.34
N SER A 359 13.55 -27.37 -23.80
CA SER A 359 14.59 -27.91 -22.91
C SER A 359 15.22 -26.77 -22.10
N PRO A 360 15.49 -26.94 -20.79
CA PRO A 360 16.07 -25.89 -19.98
C PRO A 360 17.42 -25.39 -20.51
N HIS A 361 17.54 -24.09 -20.79
CA HIS A 361 18.80 -23.46 -21.20
C HIS A 361 18.90 -21.99 -20.77
N PRO A 362 20.09 -21.51 -20.35
CA PRO A 362 20.24 -20.13 -19.91
C PRO A 362 20.03 -19.15 -21.06
N PHE A 363 19.26 -18.09 -20.82
CA PHE A 363 19.11 -17.01 -21.79
C PHE A 363 20.43 -16.24 -21.93
N LYS A 364 20.83 -15.93 -23.16
CA LYS A 364 22.00 -15.10 -23.44
C LYS A 364 21.55 -13.75 -23.98
N LEU A 365 21.66 -12.72 -23.15
CA LEU A 365 21.38 -11.34 -23.54
C LEU A 365 22.65 -10.69 -24.09
N ARG A 366 22.49 -9.91 -25.17
CA ARG A 366 23.59 -9.22 -25.82
C ARG A 366 23.20 -7.78 -26.11
N ILE A 367 24.03 -6.85 -25.64
CA ILE A 367 23.91 -5.43 -25.95
C ILE A 367 25.16 -5.04 -26.75
N PRO A 368 25.05 -4.54 -28.00
CA PRO A 368 26.22 -4.32 -28.83
C PRO A 368 27.02 -3.11 -28.36
N GLN A 369 28.30 -3.06 -28.75
CA GLN A 369 29.09 -1.85 -28.59
C GLN A 369 28.75 -0.85 -29.69
N VAL A 370 28.57 0.42 -29.32
CA VAL A 370 28.21 1.49 -30.24
C VAL A 370 29.17 2.66 -30.10
N LYS A 371 29.64 3.19 -31.22
CA LYS A 371 30.34 4.47 -31.27
C LYS A 371 29.37 5.54 -31.75
N ALA A 372 29.37 6.68 -31.08
CA ALA A 372 28.52 7.83 -31.41
C ALA A 372 29.29 9.14 -31.20
N HIS A 373 28.80 10.21 -31.80
CA HIS A 373 29.23 11.58 -31.54
C HIS A 373 28.27 12.26 -30.54
N LEU A 374 28.66 13.43 -30.05
CA LEU A 374 27.82 14.22 -29.14
C LEU A 374 26.53 14.66 -29.86
N GLN A 375 25.39 14.60 -29.16
CA GLN A 375 24.04 14.90 -29.64
C GLN A 375 23.40 13.88 -30.59
N ASP A 376 24.12 12.82 -30.96
CA ASP A 376 23.59 11.72 -31.76
C ASP A 376 22.41 11.04 -31.05
N GLU A 377 21.42 10.65 -31.86
CA GLU A 377 20.41 9.67 -31.47
C GLU A 377 21.00 8.27 -31.65
N ILE A 378 20.97 7.47 -30.58
CA ILE A 378 21.54 6.13 -30.51
C ILE A 378 20.39 5.15 -30.33
N ARG A 379 20.32 4.13 -31.19
CA ARG A 379 19.43 2.97 -31.02
C ARG A 379 20.26 1.80 -30.54
N LEU A 380 20.06 1.40 -29.30
CA LEU A 380 20.81 0.31 -28.69
C LEU A 380 19.89 -0.90 -28.51
N PRO A 381 20.03 -1.95 -29.33
CA PRO A 381 19.19 -3.13 -29.23
C PRO A 381 19.62 -4.00 -28.04
N ILE A 382 18.64 -4.49 -27.29
CA ILE A 382 18.80 -5.57 -26.31
C ILE A 382 18.39 -6.85 -27.00
N MET A 383 19.36 -7.69 -27.32
CA MET A 383 19.17 -8.91 -28.10
C MET A 383 19.20 -10.14 -27.21
N VAL A 384 18.54 -11.20 -27.66
CA VAL A 384 18.62 -12.55 -27.07
C VAL A 384 19.01 -13.55 -28.15
N ASP A 385 19.97 -14.44 -27.85
CA ASP A 385 20.45 -15.45 -28.81
C ASP A 385 19.40 -16.54 -29.07
N ASP A 386 18.56 -16.86 -28.09
CA ASP A 386 17.44 -17.79 -28.21
C ASP A 386 16.36 -17.45 -27.18
N ALA A 387 15.19 -17.04 -27.64
CA ALA A 387 14.03 -16.68 -26.83
C ALA A 387 13.08 -17.87 -26.56
N SER A 388 13.41 -19.08 -27.02
CA SER A 388 12.52 -20.24 -26.90
C SER A 388 12.17 -20.52 -25.43
N GLY A 389 10.86 -20.53 -25.12
CA GLY A 389 10.36 -20.66 -23.75
C GLY A 389 10.28 -19.35 -22.95
N LEU A 390 10.60 -18.21 -23.54
CA LEU A 390 10.44 -16.90 -22.89
C LEU A 390 8.99 -16.41 -23.03
N PHE A 391 8.28 -16.31 -21.90
CA PHE A 391 6.92 -15.77 -21.84
C PHE A 391 6.86 -14.37 -21.24
N ALA A 392 7.74 -14.10 -20.28
CA ALA A 392 7.75 -12.86 -19.53
C ALA A 392 9.14 -12.56 -19.01
N GLY A 393 9.35 -11.30 -18.64
CA GLY A 393 10.51 -10.94 -17.86
C GLY A 393 10.58 -9.48 -17.42
N GLY A 394 11.60 -9.20 -16.63
CA GLY A 394 11.97 -7.88 -16.15
C GLY A 394 13.47 -7.62 -16.38
N LEU A 395 13.82 -6.41 -16.80
CA LEU A 395 15.19 -5.94 -16.97
C LEU A 395 15.39 -4.64 -16.21
N ILE A 396 16.47 -4.56 -15.43
CA ILE A 396 16.98 -3.33 -14.83
C ILE A 396 18.36 -3.08 -15.42
N LEU A 397 18.50 -1.95 -16.12
CA LEU A 397 19.72 -1.54 -16.78
C LEU A 397 20.27 -0.27 -16.14
N ARG A 398 21.59 -0.17 -16.01
CA ARG A 398 22.28 1.04 -15.57
C ARG A 398 23.20 1.57 -16.67
N TYR A 399 23.20 2.88 -16.85
CA TYR A 399 24.12 3.62 -17.72
C TYR A 399 24.63 4.89 -17.03
N ASN A 400 25.62 5.57 -17.62
CA ASN A 400 26.14 6.83 -17.10
C ASN A 400 25.29 8.01 -17.59
N PRO A 401 24.48 8.66 -16.72
CA PRO A 401 23.59 9.75 -17.12
C PRO A 401 24.34 11.03 -17.50
N ASN A 402 25.65 11.13 -17.26
CA ASN A 402 26.46 12.27 -17.73
C ASN A 402 26.88 12.13 -19.20
N VAL A 403 26.76 10.93 -19.78
CA VAL A 403 27.18 10.62 -21.16
C VAL A 403 25.96 10.37 -22.04
N LEU A 404 24.98 9.62 -21.53
CA LEU A 404 23.76 9.26 -22.26
C LEU A 404 22.52 9.72 -21.51
N LYS A 405 21.46 9.97 -22.27
CA LYS A 405 20.09 10.15 -21.76
C LYS A 405 19.19 9.17 -22.49
N ALA A 406 18.53 8.26 -21.78
CA ALA A 406 17.48 7.47 -22.40
C ALA A 406 16.26 8.36 -22.69
N GLU A 407 15.74 8.28 -23.90
CA GLU A 407 14.59 9.05 -24.35
C GLU A 407 13.34 8.17 -24.41
N ASP A 408 13.48 6.93 -24.86
CA ASP A 408 12.38 6.00 -25.02
C ASP A 408 12.87 4.55 -25.08
N VAL A 409 11.94 3.60 -24.98
CA VAL A 409 12.17 2.19 -25.29
C VAL A 409 11.17 1.80 -26.36
N LEU A 410 11.60 1.06 -27.38
CA LEU A 410 10.75 0.58 -28.44
C LEU A 410 10.74 -0.95 -28.43
N ALA A 411 9.62 -1.54 -28.85
CA ALA A 411 9.55 -2.98 -29.07
C ALA A 411 10.50 -3.38 -30.21
N GLY A 412 11.32 -4.39 -29.97
CA GLY A 412 12.10 -5.06 -31.01
C GLY A 412 11.27 -6.07 -31.78
N ALA A 413 11.89 -6.68 -32.80
CA ALA A 413 11.22 -7.64 -33.67
C ALA A 413 10.62 -8.85 -32.92
N LEU A 414 11.24 -9.30 -31.82
CA LEU A 414 10.74 -10.42 -31.01
C LEU A 414 9.61 -10.02 -30.06
N SER A 415 9.49 -8.73 -29.73
CA SER A 415 8.48 -8.22 -28.80
C SER A 415 7.33 -7.50 -29.51
N LEU A 416 7.19 -7.71 -30.82
CA LEU A 416 6.01 -7.28 -31.57
C LEU A 416 4.78 -8.05 -31.06
N GLY A 417 3.77 -7.31 -30.60
CA GLY A 417 2.56 -7.88 -29.99
C GLY A 417 2.71 -8.21 -28.51
N THR A 418 3.86 -7.93 -27.90
CA THR A 418 4.08 -8.13 -26.46
C THR A 418 3.50 -7.00 -25.63
N TYR A 419 2.93 -7.35 -24.47
CA TYR A 419 2.54 -6.39 -23.46
C TYR A 419 3.77 -6.01 -22.65
N TRP A 420 4.17 -4.74 -22.68
CA TRP A 420 5.36 -4.29 -21.95
C TRP A 420 5.24 -2.84 -21.50
N LYS A 421 6.05 -2.48 -20.51
CA LYS A 421 6.21 -1.13 -20.01
C LYS A 421 7.67 -0.85 -19.69
N ALA A 422 8.12 0.37 -19.96
CA ALA A 422 9.41 0.86 -19.51
C ALA A 422 9.27 2.10 -18.62
N SER A 423 10.23 2.27 -17.71
CA SER A 423 10.42 3.47 -16.89
C SER A 423 11.88 3.92 -16.99
N VAL A 424 12.09 5.19 -17.33
CA VAL A 424 13.40 5.84 -17.44
C VAL A 424 13.55 6.77 -16.24
N GLU A 425 14.60 6.57 -15.44
CA GLU A 425 14.94 7.44 -14.31
C GLU A 425 16.13 8.34 -14.65
N GLU A 426 16.15 9.55 -14.07
CA GLU A 426 17.19 10.55 -14.32
C GLU A 426 18.59 10.11 -13.84
N GLU A 427 18.64 9.21 -12.87
CA GLU A 427 19.89 8.67 -12.30
C GLU A 427 20.59 7.62 -13.18
N GLY A 428 20.12 7.43 -14.42
CA GLY A 428 20.70 6.48 -15.35
C GLY A 428 20.23 5.04 -15.15
N ILE A 429 19.02 4.86 -14.61
CA ILE A 429 18.38 3.54 -14.45
C ILE A 429 17.22 3.42 -15.43
N LEU A 430 17.18 2.31 -16.17
CA LEU A 430 16.09 1.94 -17.06
C LEU A 430 15.47 0.62 -16.60
N ARG A 431 14.15 0.60 -16.40
CA ARG A 431 13.40 -0.62 -16.06
C ARG A 431 12.49 -0.99 -17.21
N ILE A 432 12.44 -2.27 -17.56
CA ILE A 432 11.52 -2.83 -18.56
C ILE A 432 10.84 -4.05 -17.93
N ALA A 433 9.53 -4.16 -18.08
CA ALA A 433 8.76 -5.36 -17.72
C ALA A 433 7.89 -5.76 -18.91
N PHE A 434 7.78 -7.06 -19.18
CA PHE A 434 7.03 -7.59 -20.32
C PHE A 434 6.41 -8.96 -20.07
N ALA A 435 5.29 -9.24 -20.72
CA ALA A 435 4.54 -10.49 -20.65
C ALA A 435 3.84 -10.80 -21.98
N ASN A 436 3.77 -12.08 -22.32
CA ASN A 436 3.08 -12.63 -23.49
C ASN A 436 2.11 -13.74 -23.09
N GLU A 437 1.08 -13.92 -23.92
CA GLU A 437 0.18 -15.09 -23.87
C GLU A 437 0.83 -16.38 -24.38
N GLY A 438 1.84 -16.30 -25.25
CA GLY A 438 2.55 -17.44 -25.81
C GLY A 438 4.07 -17.31 -25.73
N GLU A 439 4.78 -18.42 -25.96
CA GLU A 439 6.24 -18.42 -25.95
C GLU A 439 6.81 -17.59 -27.10
N MET A 440 7.84 -16.79 -26.81
CA MET A 440 8.72 -16.25 -27.84
C MET A 440 9.61 -17.37 -28.41
N LYS A 441 10.08 -17.22 -29.65
CA LYS A 441 10.96 -18.19 -30.32
C LYS A 441 12.03 -17.49 -31.14
N GLY A 442 13.19 -18.14 -31.23
CA GLY A 442 14.29 -17.71 -32.09
C GLY A 442 15.16 -16.60 -31.49
N SER A 443 16.07 -16.07 -32.30
CA SER A 443 17.06 -15.06 -31.91
C SER A 443 16.68 -13.67 -32.42
N GLY A 444 16.97 -12.60 -31.66
CA GLY A 444 16.75 -11.25 -32.15
C GLY A 444 16.62 -10.19 -31.06
N THR A 445 16.14 -9.01 -31.45
CA THR A 445 15.95 -7.86 -30.55
C THR A 445 14.65 -7.98 -29.77
N LEU A 446 14.73 -7.94 -28.44
CA LEU A 446 13.59 -7.82 -27.54
C LEU A 446 13.13 -6.35 -27.48
N PHE A 447 14.05 -5.44 -27.16
CA PHE A 447 13.76 -4.01 -27.04
C PHE A 447 14.87 -3.19 -27.68
N GLU A 448 14.52 -2.03 -28.22
CA GLU A 448 15.47 -1.01 -28.66
C GLU A 448 15.43 0.18 -27.71
N MET A 449 16.55 0.46 -27.04
CA MET A 449 16.68 1.66 -26.24
C MET A 449 16.99 2.84 -27.16
N LYS A 450 16.08 3.82 -27.19
CA LYS A 450 16.32 5.09 -27.85
C LYS A 450 17.03 6.01 -26.86
N MET A 451 18.26 6.38 -27.17
CA MET A 451 19.09 7.23 -26.31
C MET A 451 19.61 8.44 -27.08
N ARG A 452 19.97 9.49 -26.35
CA ARG A 452 20.71 10.63 -26.86
C ARG A 452 22.05 10.72 -26.15
N SER A 453 23.13 10.95 -26.89
CA SER A 453 24.41 11.32 -26.28
C SER A 453 24.37 12.77 -25.83
N ILE A 454 24.63 13.01 -24.54
CA ILE A 454 24.58 14.33 -23.91
C ILE A 454 25.93 14.77 -23.34
N GLY A 455 26.89 13.85 -23.24
CA GLY A 455 28.27 14.14 -22.88
C GLY A 455 29.24 13.23 -23.62
N GLU A 456 30.49 13.69 -23.76
CA GLU A 456 31.55 12.88 -24.32
C GLU A 456 32.12 11.93 -23.25
N GLY A 457 32.43 10.69 -23.62
CA GLY A 457 32.98 9.70 -22.71
C GLY A 457 32.54 8.28 -23.03
N GLU A 458 32.72 7.39 -22.07
CA GLU A 458 32.26 6.01 -22.17
C GLU A 458 31.11 5.80 -21.18
N SER A 459 30.06 5.13 -21.65
CA SER A 459 28.96 4.64 -20.83
C SER A 459 28.77 3.17 -21.10
N GLU A 460 29.14 2.34 -20.13
CA GLU A 460 28.74 0.94 -20.11
C GLU A 460 27.24 0.86 -19.83
N VAL A 461 26.53 -0.01 -20.56
CA VAL A 461 25.11 -0.29 -20.35
C VAL A 461 25.03 -1.67 -19.71
N LYS A 462 24.94 -1.67 -18.38
CA LYS A 462 24.97 -2.87 -17.54
C LYS A 462 23.58 -3.39 -17.29
N VAL A 463 23.45 -4.71 -17.24
CA VAL A 463 22.23 -5.36 -16.75
C VAL A 463 22.43 -5.61 -15.27
N GLU A 464 21.79 -4.81 -14.42
CA GLU A 464 21.87 -4.99 -12.96
C GLU A 464 21.03 -6.18 -12.48
N ARG A 465 19.87 -6.37 -13.12
CA ARG A 465 18.95 -7.48 -12.83
C ARG A 465 18.24 -7.88 -14.11
N ALA A 466 18.20 -9.18 -14.37
CA ALA A 466 17.38 -9.76 -15.42
C ALA A 466 16.63 -10.94 -14.83
N GLU A 467 15.30 -10.84 -14.84
CA GLU A 467 14.40 -11.90 -14.40
C GLU A 467 13.63 -12.33 -15.62
N LEU A 468 14.13 -13.35 -16.31
CA LEU A 468 13.45 -13.97 -17.42
C LEU A 468 12.80 -15.25 -16.90
N PHE A 469 11.59 -15.54 -17.36
CA PHE A 469 10.75 -16.49 -16.68
C PHE A 469 11.39 -17.90 -16.53
N MET A 470 11.36 -18.41 -15.27
CA MET A 470 11.93 -19.63 -14.65
C MET A 470 13.44 -19.80 -14.68
N ASP A 471 14.18 -18.70 -14.56
CA ASP A 471 15.62 -18.59 -14.26
C ASP A 471 16.43 -19.89 -14.40
N TRP A 472 16.56 -20.36 -15.64
CA TRP A 472 17.57 -21.35 -16.02
C TRP A 472 18.99 -20.74 -16.01
N GLY A 473 19.16 -19.55 -15.41
CA GLY A 473 20.30 -18.66 -15.49
C GLY A 473 20.17 -17.66 -16.65
N VAL A 474 20.62 -16.42 -16.43
CA VAL A 474 20.82 -15.44 -17.50
C VAL A 474 22.32 -15.16 -17.63
N LYS A 475 22.85 -15.26 -18.85
CA LYS A 475 24.18 -14.79 -19.21
C LYS A 475 24.06 -13.49 -19.97
N VAL A 476 24.85 -12.50 -19.60
CA VAL A 476 24.80 -11.16 -20.20
C VAL A 476 26.15 -10.82 -20.82
N GLU A 477 26.14 -10.46 -22.10
CA GLU A 477 27.22 -9.72 -22.74
C GLU A 477 26.85 -8.23 -22.73
N GLU A 478 27.44 -7.48 -21.81
CA GLU A 478 27.16 -6.06 -21.60
C GLU A 478 27.63 -5.20 -22.78
N GLY A 479 26.89 -4.12 -23.02
CA GLY A 479 27.16 -3.17 -24.09
C GLY A 479 28.01 -2.01 -23.60
N LEU A 480 28.81 -1.45 -24.51
CA LEU A 480 29.57 -0.24 -24.24
C LEU A 480 29.27 0.79 -25.32
N VAL A 481 28.74 1.94 -24.90
CA VAL A 481 28.56 3.08 -25.77
C VAL A 481 29.71 4.05 -25.55
N ARG A 482 30.45 4.33 -26.62
CA ARG A 482 31.55 5.29 -26.63
C ARG A 482 31.13 6.52 -27.39
N VAL A 483 30.90 7.61 -26.67
CA VAL A 483 30.65 8.94 -27.25
C VAL A 483 31.99 9.61 -27.49
N ILE A 484 32.46 9.57 -28.72
CA ILE A 484 33.74 10.13 -29.13
C ILE A 484 33.58 11.62 -29.49
N PRO A 485 34.62 12.45 -29.27
CA PRO A 485 34.62 13.85 -29.68
C PRO A 485 34.34 14.01 -31.18
N SER A 486 33.60 15.02 -31.57
CA SER A 486 33.40 15.36 -32.99
C SER A 486 34.61 16.06 -33.60
N GLU A 487 35.46 16.66 -32.76
CA GLU A 487 36.66 17.39 -33.20
C GLU A 487 37.91 16.98 -32.40
N THR A 488 39.03 16.91 -33.11
CA THR A 488 40.35 16.80 -32.49
C THR A 488 40.75 18.16 -31.93
N VAL A 489 41.04 18.23 -30.63
CA VAL A 489 41.33 19.50 -29.93
C VAL A 489 42.49 19.31 -28.95
N LEU A 490 43.48 20.20 -29.02
CA LEU A 490 44.48 20.36 -27.97
C LEU A 490 43.95 21.29 -26.88
N LEU A 491 43.96 20.84 -25.64
CA LEU A 491 43.44 21.59 -24.49
C LEU A 491 44.57 22.25 -23.70
N GLN A 492 44.20 23.19 -22.83
CA GLN A 492 45.17 23.89 -21.99
C GLN A 492 45.83 22.92 -21.01
N ASN A 493 47.15 22.96 -20.92
CA ASN A 493 47.88 22.16 -19.95
C ASN A 493 47.47 22.53 -18.50
N TYR A 494 47.54 21.57 -17.58
CA TYR A 494 47.26 21.81 -16.17
C TYR A 494 48.29 21.10 -15.27
N PRO A 495 48.77 21.74 -14.19
CA PRO A 495 48.60 23.16 -13.90
C PRO A 495 49.24 24.06 -14.97
N ASN A 496 48.81 25.32 -15.08
CA ASN A 496 49.46 26.34 -15.91
C ASN A 496 49.30 27.72 -15.25
N PRO A 497 50.36 28.39 -14.78
CA PRO A 497 51.76 27.95 -14.83
C PRO A 497 52.02 26.66 -14.03
N PHE A 498 53.11 25.95 -14.34
CA PHE A 498 53.44 24.69 -13.67
C PHE A 498 54.84 24.65 -13.07
N ASN A 499 55.00 23.80 -12.05
CA ASN A 499 56.25 23.49 -11.36
C ASN A 499 56.14 22.15 -10.60
N PRO A 500 57.02 21.15 -10.83
CA PRO A 500 57.90 20.98 -11.96
C PRO A 500 57.20 20.36 -13.18
N GLU A 501 55.97 19.84 -13.02
CA GLU A 501 55.30 19.03 -14.04
C GLU A 501 53.90 19.53 -14.42
N THR A 502 53.47 19.16 -15.62
CA THR A 502 52.15 19.46 -16.17
C THR A 502 51.61 18.28 -16.97
N TRP A 503 50.29 18.25 -17.12
CA TRP A 503 49.58 17.38 -18.04
C TRP A 503 49.10 18.18 -19.24
N ILE A 504 49.23 17.61 -20.44
CA ILE A 504 48.79 18.17 -21.72
C ILE A 504 47.57 17.37 -22.16
N PRO A 505 46.35 17.85 -21.85
CA PRO A 505 45.12 17.18 -22.25
C PRO A 505 44.80 17.43 -23.72
N PHE A 506 44.17 16.45 -24.36
CA PHE A 506 43.65 16.58 -25.72
C PHE A 506 42.47 15.63 -25.97
N LYS A 507 41.77 15.86 -27.07
CA LYS A 507 40.68 15.05 -27.61
C LYS A 507 41.04 14.66 -29.04
N LEU A 508 40.72 13.43 -29.45
CA LEU A 508 40.87 12.94 -30.81
C LEU A 508 39.50 12.54 -31.36
N ALA A 509 39.11 13.14 -32.49
CA ALA A 509 37.89 12.74 -33.20
C ALA A 509 38.04 11.40 -33.92
N GLU A 510 39.26 11.09 -34.38
CA GLU A 510 39.59 9.86 -35.10
C GLU A 510 40.92 9.29 -34.61
N GLY A 511 41.13 7.99 -34.83
CA GLY A 511 42.39 7.34 -34.47
C GLY A 511 43.52 7.79 -35.38
N SER A 512 44.64 8.22 -34.82
CA SER A 512 45.76 8.81 -35.57
C SER A 512 47.10 8.60 -34.85
N GLU A 513 48.20 8.74 -35.60
CA GLU A 513 49.55 8.87 -35.03
C GLU A 513 49.66 10.20 -34.29
N VAL A 514 50.08 10.16 -33.02
CA VAL A 514 50.13 11.33 -32.14
C VAL A 514 51.54 11.64 -31.67
N VAL A 515 51.96 12.89 -31.88
CA VAL A 515 53.24 13.40 -31.39
C VAL A 515 53.04 14.75 -30.70
N ILE A 516 53.55 14.89 -29.48
CA ILE A 516 53.67 16.20 -28.82
C ILE A 516 55.07 16.76 -29.08
N ARG A 517 55.14 18.02 -29.54
CA ARG A 517 56.39 18.77 -29.68
C ARG A 517 56.34 20.03 -28.82
N LEU A 518 57.38 20.24 -28.04
CA LEU A 518 57.53 21.41 -27.17
C LEU A 518 58.63 22.30 -27.71
N TYR A 519 58.38 23.61 -27.76
CA TYR A 519 59.26 24.62 -28.32
C TYR A 519 59.44 25.78 -27.33
N ASP A 520 60.59 26.42 -27.39
CA ASP A 520 60.79 27.72 -26.74
C ASP A 520 60.17 28.87 -27.56
N MET A 521 60.20 30.09 -27.04
CA MET A 521 59.65 31.27 -27.73
C MET A 521 60.43 31.67 -28.99
N ALA A 522 61.64 31.14 -29.20
CA ALA A 522 62.40 31.31 -30.44
C ALA A 522 62.05 30.24 -31.50
N GLY A 523 61.14 29.31 -31.19
CA GLY A 523 60.75 28.21 -32.08
C GLY A 523 61.71 27.03 -32.08
N ARG A 524 62.68 26.97 -31.17
CA ARG A 524 63.61 25.84 -31.08
C ARG A 524 62.95 24.67 -30.35
N LEU A 525 63.10 23.45 -30.86
CA LEU A 525 62.56 22.24 -30.26
C LEU A 525 63.25 21.96 -28.91
N VAL A 526 62.45 21.85 -27.86
CA VAL A 526 62.86 21.57 -26.48
C VAL A 526 62.72 20.08 -26.17
N ARG A 527 61.60 19.48 -26.58
CA ARG A 527 61.26 18.07 -26.33
C ARG A 527 60.25 17.56 -27.36
N LYS A 528 60.42 16.32 -27.81
CA LYS A 528 59.46 15.53 -28.59
C LYS A 528 59.00 14.36 -27.71
N ILE A 529 57.71 14.14 -27.66
CA ILE A 529 57.09 12.99 -27.00
C ILE A 529 56.27 12.28 -28.07
N ASP A 530 56.76 11.11 -28.49
CA ASP A 530 56.13 10.28 -29.51
C ASP A 530 55.19 9.28 -28.81
N LEU A 531 53.90 9.35 -29.09
CA LEU A 531 52.88 8.49 -28.47
C LEU A 531 52.47 7.34 -29.39
N GLY A 532 52.91 7.36 -30.65
CA GLY A 532 52.48 6.42 -31.68
C GLY A 532 50.99 6.55 -32.03
N TYR A 533 50.43 5.49 -32.60
CA TYR A 533 49.01 5.40 -32.91
C TYR A 533 48.14 5.41 -31.64
N MET A 534 47.21 6.35 -31.58
CA MET A 534 46.21 6.46 -30.52
C MET A 534 44.80 6.36 -31.10
N ASN A 535 43.90 5.66 -30.42
CA ASN A 535 42.50 5.57 -30.81
C ASN A 535 41.76 6.91 -30.61
N ALA A 536 40.67 7.14 -31.35
CA ALA A 536 39.74 8.24 -31.08
C ALA A 536 39.29 8.22 -29.61
N GLY A 537 39.13 9.39 -28.99
CA GLY A 537 38.70 9.49 -27.61
C GLY A 537 39.23 10.70 -26.86
N ILE A 538 39.05 10.66 -25.54
CA ILE A 538 39.30 11.77 -24.63
C ILE A 538 40.53 11.44 -23.76
N TYR A 539 41.52 12.32 -23.78
CA TYR A 539 42.81 12.17 -23.09
C TYR A 539 43.03 13.34 -22.13
N THR A 540 42.08 13.55 -21.21
CA THR A 540 42.06 14.74 -20.34
C THR A 540 42.45 14.47 -18.89
N THR A 541 42.28 13.24 -18.39
CA THR A 541 42.62 12.87 -17.02
C THR A 541 44.12 12.62 -16.87
N ARG A 542 44.67 12.74 -15.65
CA ARG A 542 46.12 12.56 -15.41
C ARG A 542 46.68 11.21 -15.87
N GLY A 543 45.86 10.16 -15.89
CA GLY A 543 46.24 8.83 -16.36
C GLY A 543 46.22 8.67 -17.88
N ARG A 544 45.62 9.59 -18.63
CA ARG A 544 45.50 9.54 -20.10
C ARG A 544 46.16 10.71 -20.82
N ALA A 545 46.22 11.89 -20.18
CA ALA A 545 46.87 13.07 -20.72
C ALA A 545 48.41 12.90 -20.74
N VAL A 546 49.07 13.62 -21.64
CA VAL A 546 50.54 13.54 -21.77
C VAL A 546 51.20 14.28 -20.62
N ARG A 547 52.01 13.59 -19.83
CA ARG A 547 52.81 14.21 -18.77
C ARG A 547 54.09 14.82 -19.35
N TRP A 548 54.40 16.04 -18.92
CA TRP A 548 55.73 16.64 -19.11
C TRP A 548 56.28 17.11 -17.77
N ASP A 549 57.53 16.75 -17.49
CA ASP A 549 58.23 16.98 -16.22
C ASP A 549 59.13 18.24 -16.25
N GLY A 550 58.94 19.10 -17.25
CA GLY A 550 59.72 20.33 -17.40
C GLY A 550 61.17 20.11 -17.83
N ARG A 551 61.49 18.97 -18.48
CA ARG A 551 62.83 18.67 -18.99
C ARG A 551 62.92 18.69 -20.51
N ASN A 552 64.09 19.07 -21.03
CA ASN A 552 64.42 19.01 -22.45
C ASN A 552 64.78 17.57 -22.89
N GLU A 553 65.17 17.37 -24.16
CA GLU A 553 65.63 16.07 -24.69
C GLU A 553 66.81 15.46 -23.90
N LEU A 554 67.72 16.30 -23.41
CA LEU A 554 68.90 15.88 -22.65
C LEU A 554 68.59 15.58 -21.17
N GLY A 555 67.34 15.74 -20.74
CA GLY A 555 66.92 15.54 -19.36
C GLY A 555 67.23 16.72 -18.43
N GLU A 556 67.62 17.88 -18.97
CA GLU A 556 67.90 19.08 -18.19
C GLU A 556 66.61 19.88 -17.95
N ARG A 557 66.49 20.53 -16.78
CA ARG A 557 65.34 21.39 -16.48
C ARG A 557 65.34 22.62 -17.37
N VAL A 558 64.17 22.94 -17.92
CA VAL A 558 63.98 24.14 -18.73
C VAL A 558 63.98 25.41 -17.87
N ALA A 559 64.19 26.57 -18.50
CA ALA A 559 64.19 27.87 -17.83
C ALA A 559 62.75 28.30 -17.47
N ASN A 560 62.63 29.29 -16.57
CA ASN A 560 61.35 29.97 -16.36
C ASN A 560 60.97 30.73 -17.63
N GLY A 561 59.68 30.70 -17.98
CA GLY A 561 59.19 31.45 -19.12
C GLY A 561 58.04 30.75 -19.84
N ALA A 562 57.63 31.35 -20.96
CA ALA A 562 56.62 30.78 -21.82
C ALA A 562 57.22 29.74 -22.77
N TYR A 563 56.45 28.70 -23.04
CA TYR A 563 56.76 27.64 -23.99
C TYR A 563 55.54 27.40 -24.88
N ILE A 564 55.79 26.92 -26.09
CA ILE A 564 54.76 26.52 -27.03
C ILE A 564 54.74 24.99 -27.08
N TYR A 565 53.57 24.38 -27.05
CA TYR A 565 53.41 22.96 -27.29
C TYR A 565 52.44 22.72 -28.42
N GLN A 566 52.78 21.75 -29.23
CA GLN A 566 52.04 21.34 -30.41
C GLN A 566 51.64 19.88 -30.27
N LEU A 567 50.37 19.59 -30.54
CA LEU A 567 49.85 18.27 -30.82
C LEU A 567 49.80 18.09 -32.34
N GLN A 568 50.56 17.12 -32.84
CA GLN A 568 50.39 16.59 -34.19
C GLN A 568 49.51 15.34 -34.08
N ALA A 569 48.40 15.31 -34.81
CA ALA A 569 47.48 14.18 -34.91
C ALA A 569 47.22 13.91 -36.41
N GLY A 570 47.85 12.87 -36.95
CA GLY A 570 47.90 12.65 -38.41
C GLY A 570 48.53 13.86 -39.12
N ASP A 571 47.83 14.42 -40.12
CA ASP A 571 48.30 15.60 -40.87
C ASP A 571 47.95 16.93 -40.20
N ARG A 572 47.19 16.92 -39.10
CA ARG A 572 46.71 18.13 -38.43
C ARG A 572 47.61 18.50 -37.24
N ALA A 573 47.86 19.79 -37.09
CA ALA A 573 48.65 20.34 -35.99
C ALA A 573 47.83 21.35 -35.18
N PHE A 574 47.90 21.25 -33.85
CA PHE A 574 47.22 22.13 -32.91
C PHE A 574 48.25 22.69 -31.94
N VAL A 575 48.18 23.98 -31.63
CA VAL A 575 49.23 24.66 -30.87
C VAL A 575 48.62 25.42 -29.68
N LYS A 576 49.27 25.35 -28.52
CA LYS A 576 48.95 26.16 -27.34
C LYS A 576 50.22 26.63 -26.64
N ARG A 577 50.05 27.57 -25.72
CA ARG A 577 51.12 28.16 -24.91
C ARG A 577 51.00 27.68 -23.46
N MET A 578 52.12 27.39 -22.82
CA MET A 578 52.22 27.11 -21.38
C MET A 578 53.29 27.97 -20.72
N VAL A 579 53.31 28.02 -19.40
CA VAL A 579 54.25 28.81 -18.61
C VAL A 579 54.90 27.94 -17.53
N VAL A 580 56.23 27.97 -17.49
CA VAL A 580 57.04 27.35 -16.43
C VAL A 580 57.38 28.40 -15.39
N LEU A 581 57.08 28.09 -14.12
CA LEU A 581 57.55 28.85 -12.96
C LEU A 581 58.41 27.93 -12.08
N LYS A 582 59.47 28.48 -11.50
CA LYS A 582 60.32 27.76 -10.54
C LYS A 582 59.92 28.06 -9.12
#